data_AF-A0A2P5A603-F1
#
_entry.id   AF-A0A2P5A603-F1
#
_cell.length_a   1.000
_cell.length_b   1.000
_cell.length_c   1.000
_cell.angle_alpha   90.00
_cell.angle_beta   90.00
_cell.angle_gamma   90.00
#
_symmetry.space_group_name_H-M   'P 1'
#
loop_
_entity.id
_entity.type
_entity.pdbx_description
1 polymer ?
#
loop_
_entity_poly.entity_id
_entity_poly.type
_entity_poly.pdbx_seq_one_letter_code
_entity_poly.pdbx_strand_id
1 'polypeptide(L)'
;MEEVDVIIVGGGPAGIATSACLNRLKVTNIVLEREDCYASLWKKRAYDRLKLHLAKQYCELPHMHFPEDAPTFVPKNDFVRCLDNYVARFHVSPLLNRNVESVFYNDNISKWSVVVKNLLSDAYEVYFGKFLVVATGENSQGYNPRVNGLDDFRGKVLHSIQYENGKSFSEKDVLVVVCGNSGMEIAFDLSNWGAKTSIVARGPVISNT
;
A
#
# COMPACT_ATOMS: atom_id res chain seq x y z
N MET A 1 -4.14 22.52 -17.64
CA MET A 1 -3.30 21.56 -18.38
C MET A 1 -1.90 21.74 -17.88
N GLU A 2 -1.33 20.71 -17.28
CA GLU A 2 -0.01 20.75 -16.65
C GLU A 2 0.92 19.77 -17.37
N GLU A 3 2.12 20.24 -17.69
CA GLU A 3 3.13 19.47 -18.41
C GLU A 3 4.35 19.25 -17.53
N VAL A 4 4.78 17.99 -17.43
CA VAL A 4 5.96 17.56 -16.68
C VAL A 4 6.74 16.53 -17.50
N ASP A 5 7.99 16.25 -17.14
CA ASP A 5 8.75 15.20 -17.83
C ASP A 5 8.22 13.81 -17.49
N VAL A 6 7.89 13.56 -16.22
CA VAL A 6 7.48 12.24 -15.73
C VAL A 6 6.17 12.32 -14.93
N ILE A 7 5.18 11.51 -15.31
CA ILE A 7 3.96 11.29 -14.53
C ILE A 7 4.09 9.97 -13.76
N ILE A 8 3.90 10.01 -12.45
CA ILE A 8 3.95 8.86 -11.55
C ILE A 8 2.54 8.58 -11.03
N VAL A 9 2.03 7.38 -11.24
CA VAL A 9 0.70 6.96 -10.77
C VAL A 9 0.83 6.09 -9.54
N GLY A 10 0.43 6.62 -8.38
CA GLY A 10 0.52 5.98 -7.08
C GLY A 10 1.53 6.65 -6.14
N GLY A 11 1.07 7.06 -4.97
CA GLY A 11 1.86 7.65 -3.88
C GLY A 11 2.28 6.64 -2.81
N GLY A 12 2.41 5.35 -3.17
CA GLY A 12 3.01 4.34 -2.28
C GLY A 12 4.54 4.46 -2.18
N PRO A 13 5.21 3.59 -1.40
CA PRO A 13 6.67 3.60 -1.25
C PRO A 13 7.45 3.63 -2.58
N ALA A 14 7.00 2.88 -3.59
CA ALA A 14 7.60 2.89 -4.91
C ALA A 14 7.50 4.26 -5.60
N GLY A 15 6.31 4.85 -5.64
CA GLY A 15 6.09 6.14 -6.32
C GLY A 15 6.81 7.30 -5.66
N ILE A 16 6.82 7.36 -4.32
CA ILE A 16 7.57 8.39 -3.60
C ILE A 16 9.09 8.21 -3.75
N ALA A 17 9.60 6.97 -3.81
CA ALA A 17 11.01 6.70 -4.06
C ALA A 17 11.41 7.14 -5.48
N THR A 18 10.57 6.85 -6.48
CA THR A 18 10.78 7.34 -7.85
C THR A 18 10.82 8.87 -7.89
N SER A 19 9.85 9.55 -7.29
CA SER A 19 9.80 11.01 -7.26
C SER A 19 11.03 11.61 -6.57
N ALA A 20 11.46 11.04 -5.43
CA ALA A 20 12.66 11.48 -4.72
C ALA A 20 13.93 11.35 -5.58
N CYS A 21 14.11 10.23 -6.29
CA CYS A 21 15.23 10.06 -7.21
C CYS A 21 15.20 11.08 -8.35
N LEU A 22 14.03 11.35 -8.93
CA LEU A 22 13.86 12.35 -9.99
C LEU A 22 14.12 13.78 -9.50
N ASN A 23 13.66 14.10 -8.29
CA ASN A 23 13.92 15.40 -7.65
C ASN A 23 15.42 15.64 -7.45
N ARG A 24 16.18 14.61 -7.03
CA ARG A 24 17.65 14.72 -6.93
C ARG A 24 18.32 14.97 -8.28
N LEU A 25 17.76 14.42 -9.35
CA LEU A 25 18.23 14.62 -10.73
C LEU A 25 17.67 15.90 -11.37
N LYS A 26 16.86 16.69 -10.64
CA LYS A 26 16.18 17.90 -11.13
C LYS A 26 15.27 17.64 -12.35
N VAL A 27 14.68 16.45 -12.42
CA VAL A 27 13.70 16.09 -13.46
C VAL A 27 12.30 16.43 -12.96
N THR A 28 11.54 17.19 -13.76
CA THR A 28 10.19 17.58 -13.39
C THR A 28 9.27 16.37 -13.34
N ASN A 29 8.52 16.21 -12.25
CA ASN A 29 7.65 15.08 -12.07
C ASN A 29 6.42 15.43 -11.24
N ILE A 30 5.38 14.62 -11.40
CA ILE A 30 4.17 14.69 -10.60
C ILE A 30 3.77 13.30 -10.12
N VAL A 31 3.37 13.21 -8.85
CA VAL A 31 2.83 11.97 -8.27
C VAL A 31 1.32 12.15 -8.10
N LEU A 32 0.54 11.31 -8.77
CA LEU A 32 -0.92 11.28 -8.66
C LEU A 32 -1.32 10.14 -7.72
N GLU A 33 -1.92 10.49 -6.58
CA GLU A 33 -2.38 9.53 -5.57
C GLU A 33 -3.90 9.62 -5.43
N ARG A 34 -4.56 8.46 -5.52
CA ARG A 34 -6.01 8.36 -5.44
C ARG A 34 -6.53 8.67 -4.05
N GLU A 35 -5.82 8.25 -3.03
CA GLU A 35 -6.23 8.40 -1.64
C GLU A 35 -5.92 9.83 -1.13
N ASP A 36 -6.48 10.18 0.01
CA ASP A 36 -6.27 11.46 0.71
C ASP A 36 -4.91 11.55 1.43
N CYS A 37 -4.06 10.54 1.28
CA CYS A 37 -2.71 10.47 1.84
C CYS A 37 -1.82 9.54 1.02
N TYR A 38 -0.52 9.84 1.00
CA TYR A 38 0.48 8.92 0.46
C TYR A 38 0.70 7.73 1.38
N ALA A 39 1.22 6.64 0.82
CA ALA A 39 1.43 5.36 1.51
C ALA A 39 0.17 4.87 2.27
N SER A 40 -1.00 5.09 1.69
CA SER A 40 -2.31 4.78 2.27
C SER A 40 -2.44 3.34 2.78
N LEU A 41 -1.85 2.36 2.09
CA LEU A 41 -1.79 0.97 2.55
C LEU A 41 -1.18 0.87 3.96
N TRP A 42 -0.08 1.58 4.21
CA TRP A 42 0.63 1.59 5.48
C TRP A 42 -0.07 2.45 6.54
N LYS A 43 -0.61 3.60 6.13
CA LYS A 43 -1.23 4.56 7.05
C LYS A 43 -2.64 4.16 7.48
N LYS A 44 -3.41 3.47 6.62
CA LYS A 44 -4.85 3.23 6.82
C LYS A 44 -5.25 1.76 6.86
N ARG A 45 -4.50 0.86 6.22
CA ARG A 45 -4.95 -0.53 5.98
C ARG A 45 -4.04 -1.59 6.60
N ALA A 46 -2.91 -1.19 7.17
CA ALA A 46 -1.99 -2.10 7.86
C ALA A 46 -2.41 -2.29 9.32
N TYR A 47 -2.58 -3.55 9.73
CA TYR A 47 -2.89 -3.93 11.10
C TYR A 47 -1.82 -3.47 12.10
N ASP A 48 -2.22 -3.27 13.35
CA ASP A 48 -1.42 -2.52 14.34
C ASP A 48 -0.08 -3.18 14.68
N ARG A 49 -0.07 -4.51 14.74
CA ARG A 49 1.11 -5.30 15.09
C ARG A 49 2.14 -5.42 13.96
N LEU A 50 1.79 -5.00 12.74
CA LEU A 50 2.57 -5.25 11.55
C LEU A 50 4.03 -4.78 11.73
N LYS A 51 4.96 -5.66 11.34
CA LYS A 51 6.38 -5.36 11.16
C LYS A 51 6.77 -5.72 9.73
N LEU A 52 7.83 -5.10 9.22
CA LEU A 52 8.42 -5.55 7.96
C LEU A 52 8.85 -7.02 8.10
N HIS A 53 8.51 -7.83 7.09
CA HIS A 53 8.88 -9.25 7.06
C HIS A 53 10.33 -9.49 6.63
N LEU A 54 10.97 -8.47 6.05
CA LEU A 54 12.39 -8.51 5.70
C LEU A 54 13.19 -7.65 6.69
N ALA A 55 14.47 -8.00 6.86
CA ALA A 55 15.39 -7.21 7.66
C ALA A 55 15.54 -5.80 7.08
N LYS A 56 15.73 -4.80 7.95
CA LYS A 56 15.73 -3.37 7.60
C LYS A 56 16.63 -3.01 6.41
N GLN A 57 17.77 -3.69 6.26
CA GLN A 57 18.73 -3.49 5.17
C GLN A 57 18.15 -3.77 3.78
N TYR A 58 17.12 -4.61 3.69
CA TYR A 58 16.44 -4.95 2.44
C TYR A 58 15.21 -4.09 2.17
N CYS A 59 14.85 -3.18 3.08
CA CYS A 59 13.68 -2.32 2.98
C CYS A 59 14.03 -0.83 2.92
N GLU A 60 15.30 -0.50 2.69
CA GLU A 60 15.76 0.87 2.65
C GLU A 60 15.23 1.59 1.42
N LEU A 61 14.90 2.87 1.59
CA LEU A 61 14.53 3.73 0.47
C LEU A 61 15.80 4.31 -0.16
N PRO A 62 15.82 4.56 -1.47
CA PRO A 62 16.98 5.13 -2.14
C PRO A 62 17.46 6.40 -1.44
N HIS A 63 18.74 6.43 -1.06
CA HIS A 63 19.39 7.57 -0.40
C HIS A 63 18.94 7.84 1.05
N MET A 64 18.25 6.89 1.69
CA MET A 64 17.86 6.97 3.09
C MET A 64 17.88 5.61 3.77
N HIS A 65 18.92 5.40 4.58
CA HIS A 65 19.08 4.23 5.43
C HIS A 65 18.20 4.33 6.68
N PHE A 66 17.86 3.18 7.25
CA PHE A 66 17.28 3.16 8.59
C PHE A 66 18.35 3.54 9.64
N PRO A 67 17.95 4.11 10.79
CA PRO A 67 18.85 4.31 11.92
C PRO A 67 19.54 3.00 12.35
N GLU A 68 20.78 3.10 12.84
CA GLU A 68 21.55 1.94 13.29
C GLU A 68 20.86 1.20 14.44
N ASP A 69 20.21 1.95 15.33
CA ASP A 69 19.45 1.45 16.48
C ASP A 69 18.03 0.96 16.13
N ALA A 70 17.57 1.13 14.88
CA ALA A 70 16.28 0.63 14.46
C ALA A 70 16.21 -0.91 14.55
N PRO A 71 15.07 -1.50 14.97
CA PRO A 71 14.91 -2.96 15.02
C PRO A 71 15.19 -3.64 13.68
N THR A 72 15.67 -4.88 13.71
CA THR A 72 15.88 -5.69 12.50
C THR A 72 14.61 -5.77 11.66
N PHE A 73 13.47 -6.02 12.29
CA PHE A 73 12.15 -6.00 11.66
C PHE A 73 11.39 -4.74 12.11
N VAL A 74 11.39 -3.73 11.25
CA VAL A 74 10.88 -2.39 11.57
C VAL A 74 9.37 -2.43 11.79
N PRO A 75 8.85 -1.91 12.92
CA PRO A 75 7.40 -1.78 13.15
C PRO A 75 6.72 -0.84 12.15
N LYS A 76 5.42 -1.08 11.87
CA LYS A 76 4.57 -0.24 10.99
C LYS A 76 4.78 1.25 11.23
N ASN A 77 4.65 1.70 12.47
CA ASN A 77 4.68 3.13 12.80
C ASN A 77 6.06 3.75 12.56
N ASP A 78 7.13 2.99 12.76
CA ASP A 78 8.49 3.44 12.50
C ASP A 78 8.77 3.51 11.00
N PHE A 79 8.24 2.56 10.23
CA PHE A 79 8.29 2.60 8.77
C PHE A 79 7.50 3.77 8.19
N VAL A 80 6.28 4.04 8.70
CA VAL A 80 5.48 5.21 8.31
C VAL A 80 6.24 6.51 8.62
N ARG A 81 6.86 6.63 9.79
CA ARG A 81 7.70 7.79 10.14
C ARG A 81 8.91 7.93 9.21
N CYS A 82 9.52 6.82 8.80
CA CYS A 82 10.58 6.82 7.79
C CYS A 82 10.08 7.39 6.45
N LEU A 83 8.90 6.96 5.99
CA LEU A 83 8.27 7.47 4.76
C LEU A 83 7.96 8.98 4.86
N ASP A 84 7.44 9.45 6.01
CA ASP A 84 7.14 10.86 6.22
C ASP A 84 8.42 11.73 6.17
N ASN A 85 9.48 11.28 6.84
CA ASN A 85 10.79 11.93 6.78
C ASN A 85 11.38 11.91 5.36
N TYR A 86 11.18 10.82 4.63
CA TYR A 86 11.65 10.67 3.26
C TYR A 86 10.97 11.67 2.32
N VAL A 87 9.64 11.77 2.38
CA VAL A 87 8.84 12.72 1.60
C VAL A 87 9.29 14.15 1.87
N ALA A 88 9.47 14.53 3.14
CA ALA A 88 9.95 15.85 3.53
C ALA A 88 11.39 16.12 3.03
N ARG A 89 12.31 15.18 3.24
CA ARG A 89 13.73 15.32 2.88
C ARG A 89 13.95 15.50 1.38
N PHE A 90 13.18 14.79 0.56
CA PHE A 90 13.32 14.82 -0.89
C PHE A 90 12.30 15.71 -1.59
N HIS A 91 11.55 16.52 -0.85
CA HIS A 91 10.54 17.46 -1.36
C HIS A 91 9.53 16.78 -2.30
N VAL A 92 9.10 15.57 -1.95
CA VAL A 92 8.07 14.86 -2.70
C VAL A 92 6.72 15.44 -2.31
N SER A 93 5.90 15.86 -3.28
CA SER A 93 4.59 16.45 -3.01
C SER A 93 3.52 15.78 -3.88
N PRO A 94 2.96 14.64 -3.44
CA PRO A 94 1.91 13.96 -4.19
C PRO A 94 0.64 14.80 -4.27
N LEU A 95 0.02 14.85 -5.45
CA LEU A 95 -1.35 15.34 -5.60
C LEU A 95 -2.31 14.25 -5.14
N LEU A 96 -2.92 14.49 -3.99
CA LEU A 96 -3.84 13.57 -3.33
C LEU A 96 -5.24 13.69 -3.93
N ASN A 97 -6.09 12.67 -3.69
CA ASN A 97 -7.45 12.60 -4.22
C ASN A 97 -7.51 12.70 -5.76
N ARG A 98 -6.48 12.19 -6.44
CA ARG A 98 -6.34 12.16 -7.90
C ARG A 98 -6.44 10.73 -8.39
N ASN A 99 -7.64 10.34 -8.81
CA ASN A 99 -7.89 9.04 -9.38
C ASN A 99 -7.55 9.03 -10.86
N VAL A 100 -6.49 8.33 -11.25
CA VAL A 100 -6.18 8.12 -12.67
C VAL A 100 -7.18 7.12 -13.25
N GLU A 101 -7.98 7.55 -14.23
CA GLU A 101 -9.03 6.73 -14.85
C GLU A 101 -8.57 6.10 -16.17
N SER A 102 -7.76 6.82 -16.94
CA SER A 102 -7.22 6.31 -18.19
C SER A 102 -5.89 6.95 -18.55
N VAL A 103 -5.10 6.21 -19.32
CA VAL A 103 -3.80 6.64 -19.82
C VAL A 103 -3.67 6.21 -21.27
N PHE A 104 -3.23 7.11 -22.13
CA PHE A 104 -2.98 6.82 -23.53
C PHE A 104 -1.72 7.54 -24.01
N TYR A 105 -0.95 6.86 -24.84
CA TYR A 105 0.18 7.49 -25.53
C TYR A 105 -0.34 8.21 -26.77
N ASN A 106 0.03 9.48 -26.93
CA ASN A 106 -0.36 10.29 -28.07
C ASN A 106 0.85 10.49 -28.98
N ASP A 107 0.89 9.77 -30.10
CA ASP A 107 2.00 9.79 -31.06
C ASP A 107 2.21 11.19 -31.67
N ASN A 108 1.13 11.96 -31.90
CA ASN A 108 1.21 13.28 -32.53
C ASN A 108 2.03 14.28 -31.69
N ILE A 109 2.00 14.14 -30.37
CA ILE A 109 2.76 14.99 -29.44
C ILE A 109 3.88 14.23 -28.72
N SER A 110 4.06 12.94 -29.05
CA SER A 110 5.06 12.04 -28.46
C SER A 110 5.08 12.07 -26.93
N LYS A 111 3.89 12.04 -26.31
CA LYS A 111 3.70 12.13 -24.85
C LYS A 111 2.56 11.24 -24.39
N TRP A 112 2.65 10.79 -23.15
CA TRP A 112 1.53 10.23 -22.40
C TRP A 112 0.54 11.31 -22.03
N SER A 113 -0.74 11.00 -22.19
CA SER A 113 -1.88 11.78 -21.71
C SER A 113 -2.59 10.99 -20.63
N VAL A 114 -2.71 11.59 -19.44
CA VAL A 114 -3.27 10.93 -18.26
C VAL A 114 -4.52 11.67 -17.85
N VAL A 115 -5.66 10.97 -17.89
CA VAL A 115 -6.96 11.50 -17.48
C VAL A 115 -7.18 11.18 -16.01
N VAL A 116 -7.42 12.23 -15.23
CA VAL A 116 -7.48 12.17 -13.79
C VAL A 116 -8.79 12.77 -13.32
N LYS A 117 -9.49 12.04 -12.46
CA LYS A 117 -10.65 12.54 -11.74
C LYS A 117 -10.22 13.07 -10.37
N ASN A 118 -10.47 14.35 -10.11
CA ASN A 118 -10.30 14.94 -8.79
C ASN A 118 -11.50 14.53 -7.92
N LEU A 119 -11.25 13.69 -6.91
CA LEU A 119 -12.31 13.11 -6.08
C LEU A 119 -12.95 14.12 -5.12
N LEU A 120 -12.33 15.29 -4.89
CA LEU A 120 -12.88 16.33 -4.02
C LEU A 120 -13.82 17.27 -4.78
N SER A 121 -13.53 17.56 -6.05
CA SER A 121 -14.30 18.52 -6.86
C SER A 121 -15.13 17.87 -7.96
N ASP A 122 -15.02 16.55 -8.14
CA ASP A 122 -15.61 15.77 -9.25
C ASP A 122 -15.16 16.25 -10.65
N ALA A 123 -14.10 17.07 -10.72
CA ALA A 123 -13.60 17.66 -11.95
C ALA A 123 -12.60 16.73 -12.65
N TYR A 124 -12.56 16.83 -13.97
CA TYR A 124 -11.57 16.14 -14.80
C TYR A 124 -10.36 17.02 -15.07
N GLU A 125 -9.18 16.43 -14.89
CA GLU A 125 -7.89 17.03 -15.14
C GLU A 125 -7.13 16.16 -16.16
N VAL A 126 -6.30 16.80 -16.99
CA VAL A 126 -5.46 16.09 -17.97
C VAL A 126 -4.02 16.56 -17.79
N TYR A 127 -3.14 15.58 -17.62
CA TYR A 127 -1.70 15.76 -17.46
C TYR A 127 -0.96 15.17 -18.65
N PHE A 128 0.10 15.84 -19.08
CA PHE A 128 0.96 15.37 -20.16
C PHE A 128 2.38 15.15 -19.67
N GLY A 129 2.99 14.05 -20.11
CA GLY A 129 4.39 13.77 -19.78
C GLY A 129 5.08 12.87 -20.78
N LYS A 130 6.42 12.97 -20.84
CA LYS A 130 7.24 12.15 -21.75
C LYS A 130 7.30 10.71 -21.27
N PHE A 131 7.33 10.51 -19.96
CA PHE A 131 7.40 9.20 -19.33
C PHE A 131 6.23 8.98 -18.36
N LEU A 132 5.81 7.74 -18.26
CA LEU A 132 4.81 7.26 -17.32
C LEU A 132 5.44 6.20 -16.41
N VAL A 133 5.29 6.37 -15.11
CA VAL A 133 5.66 5.37 -14.11
C VAL A 133 4.37 4.89 -13.43
N VAL A 134 4.14 3.57 -13.47
CA VAL A 134 3.00 2.94 -12.80
C VAL A 134 3.48 2.35 -11.48
N ALA A 135 3.08 2.97 -10.37
CA ALA A 135 3.47 2.62 -9.00
C ALA A 135 2.25 2.38 -8.09
N THR A 136 1.17 1.84 -8.66
CA THR A 136 -0.14 1.62 -7.99
C THR A 136 -0.13 0.49 -6.96
N GLY A 137 0.85 -0.42 -7.07
CA GLY A 137 0.98 -1.60 -6.20
C GLY A 137 -0.09 -2.68 -6.47
N GLU A 138 0.22 -3.92 -6.07
CA GLU A 138 -0.62 -5.08 -6.35
C GLU A 138 -1.63 -5.39 -5.24
N ASN A 139 -1.38 -4.91 -4.01
CA ASN A 139 -2.13 -5.29 -2.81
C ASN A 139 -3.26 -4.32 -2.42
N SER A 140 -3.73 -3.48 -3.36
CA SER A 140 -4.68 -2.41 -3.05
C SER A 140 -6.14 -2.85 -3.06
N GLN A 141 -6.45 -4.00 -3.67
CA GLN A 141 -7.81 -4.55 -3.76
C GLN A 141 -7.88 -5.90 -3.07
N GLY A 142 -8.79 -6.02 -2.10
CA GLY A 142 -9.08 -7.31 -1.47
C GLY A 142 -9.81 -8.23 -2.44
N TYR A 143 -9.47 -9.52 -2.42
CA TYR A 143 -10.18 -10.53 -3.19
C TYR A 143 -10.93 -11.45 -2.22
N ASN A 144 -12.26 -11.32 -2.23
CA ASN A 144 -13.14 -12.23 -1.49
C ASN A 144 -13.64 -13.32 -2.45
N PRO A 145 -13.11 -14.55 -2.39
CA PRO A 145 -13.67 -15.65 -3.16
C PRO A 145 -15.09 -15.94 -2.72
N ARG A 146 -15.95 -16.35 -3.66
CA ARG A 146 -17.27 -16.89 -3.32
C ARG A 146 -17.07 -18.21 -2.56
N VAL A 147 -17.70 -18.31 -1.41
CA VAL A 147 -17.72 -19.53 -0.59
C VAL A 147 -19.17 -19.94 -0.41
N ASN A 148 -19.49 -21.17 -0.81
CA ASN A 148 -20.86 -21.68 -0.71
C ASN A 148 -21.31 -21.70 0.75
N GLY A 149 -22.50 -21.14 1.03
CA GLY A 149 -23.07 -21.04 2.38
C GLY A 149 -22.52 -19.88 3.23
N LEU A 150 -21.61 -19.05 2.71
CA LEU A 150 -21.10 -17.88 3.45
C LEU A 150 -22.17 -16.81 3.64
N ASP A 151 -23.11 -16.68 2.70
CA ASP A 151 -24.21 -15.70 2.78
C ASP A 151 -25.20 -16.03 3.92
N ASP A 152 -25.30 -17.30 4.31
CA ASP A 152 -26.13 -17.76 5.43
C ASP A 152 -25.40 -17.68 6.78
N PHE A 153 -24.10 -17.36 6.77
CA PHE A 153 -23.29 -17.26 7.99
C PHE A 153 -23.67 -16.01 8.78
N ARG A 154 -24.20 -16.21 9.99
CA ARG A 154 -24.67 -15.12 10.86
C ARG A 154 -23.55 -14.39 11.61
N GLY A 155 -22.31 -14.88 11.51
CA GLY A 155 -21.15 -14.27 12.15
C GLY A 155 -20.53 -13.15 11.31
N LYS A 156 -19.52 -12.50 11.86
CA LYS A 156 -18.79 -11.42 11.17
C LYS A 156 -17.83 -12.02 10.13
N VAL A 157 -17.93 -11.58 8.89
CA VAL A 157 -17.01 -11.90 7.80
C VAL A 157 -16.20 -10.67 7.45
N LEU A 158 -14.87 -10.83 7.32
CA LEU A 158 -13.95 -9.74 6.97
C LEU A 158 -12.87 -10.24 6.03
N HIS A 159 -12.47 -9.39 5.09
CA HIS A 159 -11.20 -9.56 4.39
C HIS A 159 -10.05 -9.02 5.25
N SER A 160 -8.83 -9.51 5.04
CA SER A 160 -7.62 -9.10 5.79
C SER A 160 -7.36 -7.59 5.74
N ILE A 161 -7.77 -6.92 4.65
CA ILE A 161 -7.66 -5.46 4.47
C ILE A 161 -8.52 -4.65 5.45
N GLN A 162 -9.51 -5.28 6.08
CA GLN A 162 -10.42 -4.68 7.08
C GLN A 162 -10.02 -5.05 8.50
N TYR A 163 -8.96 -5.86 8.68
CA TYR A 163 -8.49 -6.28 9.99
C TYR A 163 -7.53 -5.24 10.57
N GLU A 164 -7.82 -4.77 11.78
CA GLU A 164 -6.98 -3.80 12.50
C GLU A 164 -6.15 -4.48 13.60
N ASN A 165 -6.81 -5.23 14.48
CA ASN A 165 -6.22 -6.00 15.57
C ASN A 165 -7.21 -7.05 16.14
N GLY A 166 -6.68 -7.97 16.95
CA GLY A 166 -7.44 -9.07 17.54
C GLY A 166 -8.39 -8.68 18.67
N LYS A 167 -8.32 -7.46 19.22
CA LYS A 167 -9.05 -7.05 20.43
C LYS A 167 -10.57 -7.28 20.34
N SER A 168 -11.16 -6.99 19.18
CA SER A 168 -12.62 -7.15 18.97
C SER A 168 -13.09 -8.61 18.84
N PHE A 169 -12.15 -9.55 18.87
CA PHE A 169 -12.37 -11.00 18.73
C PHE A 169 -12.03 -11.79 19.98
N SER A 170 -11.66 -11.14 21.09
CA SER A 170 -11.41 -11.79 22.36
C SER A 170 -12.55 -12.76 22.71
N GLU A 171 -12.19 -13.97 23.14
CA GLU A 171 -13.09 -15.07 23.53
C GLU A 171 -14.01 -15.61 22.43
N LYS A 172 -13.85 -15.16 21.18
CA LYS A 172 -14.61 -15.67 20.03
C LYS A 172 -13.90 -16.83 19.35
N ASP A 173 -14.68 -17.70 18.73
CA ASP A 173 -14.18 -18.67 17.74
C ASP A 173 -13.99 -17.97 16.40
N VAL A 174 -12.76 -18.00 15.87
CA VAL A 174 -12.40 -17.29 14.63
C VAL A 174 -11.72 -18.25 13.66
N LEU A 175 -12.24 -18.30 12.44
CA LEU A 175 -11.64 -19.03 11.33
C LEU A 175 -10.88 -18.06 10.41
N VAL A 176 -9.57 -18.25 10.30
CA VAL A 176 -8.73 -17.57 9.31
C VAL A 176 -8.59 -18.46 8.08
N VAL A 177 -9.10 -17.97 6.95
CA VAL A 177 -9.01 -18.66 5.67
C VAL A 177 -7.78 -18.12 4.95
N VAL A 178 -6.80 -18.98 4.62
CA VAL A 178 -5.46 -18.71 4.05
C VAL A 178 -4.33 -18.79 5.09
N CYS A 179 -3.20 -19.37 4.66
CA CYS A 179 -1.98 -19.61 5.44
C CYS A 179 -0.74 -18.88 4.87
N GLY A 180 -0.95 -17.77 4.14
CA GLY A 180 0.12 -16.85 3.73
C GLY A 180 0.48 -15.86 4.85
N ASN A 181 1.42 -14.94 4.60
CA ASN A 181 1.93 -13.99 5.61
C ASN A 181 0.82 -13.30 6.41
N SER A 182 -0.14 -12.66 5.74
CA SER A 182 -1.26 -12.00 6.42
C SER A 182 -2.11 -12.97 7.23
N GLY A 183 -2.39 -14.16 6.72
CA GLY A 183 -3.20 -15.16 7.43
C GLY A 183 -2.52 -15.64 8.71
N MET A 184 -1.22 -15.94 8.64
CA MET A 184 -0.44 -16.38 9.81
C MET A 184 -0.30 -15.27 10.85
N GLU A 185 0.01 -14.03 10.43
CA GLU A 185 0.12 -12.89 11.35
C GLU A 185 -1.21 -12.56 12.04
N ILE A 186 -2.31 -12.54 11.28
CA ILE A 186 -3.65 -12.29 11.82
C ILE A 186 -4.05 -13.39 12.79
N ALA A 187 -3.81 -14.66 12.43
CA ALA A 187 -4.13 -15.78 13.31
C ALA A 187 -3.34 -15.73 14.62
N PHE A 188 -2.07 -15.36 14.54
CA PHE A 188 -1.23 -15.20 15.71
C PHE A 188 -1.64 -14.00 16.58
N ASP A 189 -2.03 -12.87 15.98
CA ASP A 189 -2.54 -11.71 16.73
C ASP A 189 -3.89 -12.01 17.41
N LEU A 190 -4.81 -12.68 16.70
CA LEU A 190 -6.08 -13.15 17.27
C LEU A 190 -5.85 -14.05 18.49
N SER A 191 -4.93 -15.01 18.40
CA SER A 191 -4.58 -15.89 19.52
C SER A 191 -4.01 -15.10 20.71
N ASN A 192 -3.17 -14.08 20.47
CA ASN A 192 -2.63 -13.23 21.54
C ASN A 192 -3.71 -12.38 22.24
N TRP A 193 -4.80 -12.06 21.53
CA TRP A 193 -5.97 -11.38 22.09
C TRP A 193 -7.02 -12.32 22.69
N GLY A 194 -6.71 -13.61 22.85
CA GLY A 194 -7.60 -14.57 23.51
C GLY A 194 -8.72 -15.13 22.63
N ALA A 195 -8.65 -14.96 21.30
CA ALA A 195 -9.57 -15.63 20.38
C ALA A 195 -9.18 -17.10 20.18
N LYS A 196 -10.19 -17.99 20.07
CA LYS A 196 -10.01 -19.40 19.70
C LYS A 196 -9.84 -19.50 18.19
N THR A 197 -8.60 -19.48 17.74
CA THR A 197 -8.28 -19.29 16.32
C THR A 197 -8.02 -20.63 15.62
N SER A 198 -8.69 -20.84 14.49
CA SER A 198 -8.45 -21.94 13.56
C SER A 198 -7.96 -21.41 12.21
N ILE A 199 -7.07 -22.14 11.54
CA ILE A 199 -6.57 -21.77 10.21
C ILE A 199 -6.98 -22.83 9.20
N VAL A 200 -7.54 -22.41 8.07
CA VAL A 200 -7.78 -23.28 6.91
C VAL A 200 -6.80 -22.94 5.81
N ALA A 201 -6.01 -23.93 5.42
CA ALA A 201 -5.06 -23.88 4.32
C ALA A 201 -5.61 -24.66 3.12
N ARG A 202 -5.55 -24.06 1.92
CA ARG A 202 -5.96 -24.74 0.67
C ARG A 202 -4.91 -25.75 0.17
N GLY A 203 -3.67 -25.62 0.63
CA GLY A 203 -2.55 -26.46 0.26
C GLY A 203 -1.52 -26.51 1.40
N PRO A 204 -0.41 -27.24 1.21
CA PRO A 204 0.62 -27.36 2.24
C PRO A 204 1.22 -26.00 2.59
N VAL A 205 1.50 -25.80 3.88
CA VAL A 205 2.30 -24.67 4.35
C VAL A 205 3.74 -24.96 3.99
N ILE A 206 4.29 -24.25 3.00
CA ILE A 206 5.69 -24.40 2.64
C ILE A 206 6.51 -23.59 3.65
N SER A 207 7.07 -24.25 4.66
CA SER A 207 8.14 -23.66 5.45
C SER A 207 9.45 -23.83 4.69
N ASN A 208 9.97 -22.76 4.10
CA ASN A 208 11.36 -22.74 3.67
C ASN A 208 12.21 -22.59 4.94
N THR A 209 12.47 -23.71 5.62
CA THR A 209 13.58 -23.84 6.57
C THR A 209 14.89 -23.97 5.81
#